data_AF-A0A1Y3NUF7-F1
#
_entry.id   AF-A0A1Y3NUF7-F1
#
_cell.length_a   1.000
_cell.length_b   1.000
_cell.length_c   1.000
_cell.angle_alpha   90.00
_cell.angle_beta   90.00
_cell.angle_gamma   90.00
#
_symmetry.space_group_name_H-M   'P 1'
#
loop_
_entity.id
_entity.type
_entity.pdbx_description
1 polymer ?
#
loop_
_entity_poly.entity_id
_entity_poly.type
_entity_poly.pdbx_seq_one_letter_code
_entity_poly.pdbx_strand_id
1 'polypeptide(L)'
;MLSKKNFQFIFTLFLLYYLTESVALCRNISFLKRNHKKPLISSYVDSPKDRRPIGFGRNTIGGDVENSTVYNVYNLKEFFDALDNQGHPDDPKIIYVNGKIQGNIKKTSVKQKRDTSSDDENSEAIENINENVNVEELNSESEDDLEIQYMTESDYAPGYSITAYLSCFGEDGKNWENSDYCNQLEELRLQGHETQKEAIMLRVGNNTSIYGVNEKSHLQDIFLNIRGSDQVIVRHLTVDTPRDFFSEWDPTDGVNGSWNAAFTGIAIENS
;
A
#
# COMPACT_ATOMS: atom_id res chain seq x y z
N MET A 1 -52.50 -8.67 -37.02
CA MET A 1 -52.27 -8.46 -38.47
C MET A 1 -50.79 -8.80 -38.72
N LEU A 2 -50.42 -10.06 -38.96
CA LEU A 2 -50.29 -10.76 -40.28
C LEU A 2 -49.30 -10.04 -41.23
N SER A 3 -48.28 -10.66 -41.85
CA SER A 3 -47.96 -12.07 -42.11
C SER A 3 -46.57 -12.28 -42.76
N LYS A 4 -45.87 -13.33 -42.32
CA LYS A 4 -45.03 -14.36 -43.01
C LYS A 4 -44.31 -14.09 -44.35
N LYS A 5 -43.02 -14.46 -44.32
CA LYS A 5 -42.27 -15.38 -45.23
C LYS A 5 -41.94 -14.91 -46.66
N ASN A 6 -40.63 -14.85 -46.97
CA ASN A 6 -39.95 -15.51 -48.10
C ASN A 6 -38.68 -14.73 -48.51
N PHE A 7 -37.49 -15.12 -48.02
CA PHE A 7 -36.27 -15.08 -48.85
C PHE A 7 -35.14 -15.86 -48.17
N GLN A 8 -35.12 -17.17 -48.44
CA GLN A 8 -33.98 -18.03 -48.12
C GLN A 8 -33.75 -18.87 -49.39
N PHE A 9 -32.48 -19.12 -49.70
CA PHE A 9 -31.91 -19.85 -50.85
C PHE A 9 -31.71 -19.05 -52.14
N ILE A 10 -30.46 -18.63 -52.41
CA ILE A 10 -29.70 -19.00 -53.62
C ILE A 10 -28.19 -19.08 -53.25
N PHE A 11 -27.67 -20.31 -53.36
CA PHE A 11 -26.29 -20.71 -53.68
C PHE A 11 -25.10 -20.39 -52.76
N THR A 12 -24.82 -21.35 -51.88
CA THR A 12 -23.50 -22.01 -51.79
C THR A 12 -22.95 -22.38 -53.17
N LEU A 13 -21.63 -22.18 -53.38
CA LEU A 13 -20.68 -22.95 -54.20
C LEU A 13 -19.73 -22.03 -55.01
N PHE A 14 -18.76 -21.40 -54.35
CA PHE A 14 -17.48 -21.10 -54.98
C PHE A 14 -16.39 -21.82 -54.18
N LEU A 15 -16.09 -22.99 -54.72
CA LEU A 15 -15.11 -23.96 -54.29
C LEU A 15 -13.70 -23.41 -54.57
N LEU A 16 -12.79 -23.62 -53.61
CA LEU A 16 -11.38 -23.97 -53.85
C LEU A 16 -10.59 -23.11 -54.86
N TYR A 17 -9.85 -22.09 -54.39
CA TYR A 17 -8.45 -21.91 -54.78
C TYR A 17 -7.73 -20.95 -53.82
N TYR A 18 -6.44 -21.21 -53.59
CA TYR A 18 -5.47 -20.53 -52.72
C TYR A 18 -5.25 -21.10 -51.32
N LEU A 19 -4.68 -22.31 -51.32
CA LEU A 19 -3.62 -22.71 -50.38
C LEU A 19 -2.27 -22.28 -50.97
N THR A 20 -1.47 -21.50 -50.23
CA THR A 20 0.00 -21.60 -50.26
C THR A 20 0.56 -21.29 -48.87
N GLU A 21 0.93 -22.37 -48.19
CA GLU A 21 2.13 -22.57 -47.37
C GLU A 21 2.90 -21.32 -46.89
N SER A 22 2.97 -21.15 -45.58
CA SER A 22 4.14 -20.57 -44.91
C SER A 22 4.39 -21.37 -43.64
N VAL A 23 5.24 -22.39 -43.80
CA VAL A 23 5.84 -23.17 -42.73
C VAL A 23 6.78 -22.26 -41.96
N ALA A 24 6.35 -21.80 -40.78
CA ALA A 24 7.26 -21.29 -39.77
C ALA A 24 7.46 -22.37 -38.71
N LEU A 25 8.60 -23.05 -38.77
CA LEU A 25 9.11 -23.91 -37.71
C LEU A 25 9.28 -23.09 -36.42
N CYS A 26 8.29 -23.12 -35.54
CA CYS A 26 8.49 -22.69 -34.16
C CYS A 26 9.27 -23.82 -33.46
N ARG A 27 10.57 -23.61 -33.25
CA ARG A 27 11.39 -24.48 -32.42
C ARG A 27 10.81 -24.50 -31.01
N ASN A 28 10.41 -25.68 -30.55
CA ASN A 28 10.16 -25.97 -29.14
C ASN A 28 11.41 -25.62 -28.32
N ILE A 29 11.43 -24.45 -27.71
CA ILE A 29 12.26 -24.18 -26.54
C ILE A 29 11.37 -24.49 -25.35
N SER A 30 11.52 -25.69 -24.81
CA SER A 30 11.01 -26.03 -23.48
C SER A 30 11.79 -25.20 -22.45
N PHE A 31 11.36 -23.96 -22.26
CA PHE A 31 11.83 -23.16 -21.14
C PHE A 31 11.24 -23.78 -19.88
N LEU A 32 12.05 -24.57 -19.18
CA LEU A 32 11.74 -25.07 -17.85
C LEU A 32 11.45 -23.85 -16.97
N LYS A 33 10.16 -23.55 -16.78
CA LYS A 33 9.68 -22.62 -15.76
C LYS A 33 10.05 -23.24 -14.41
N ARG A 34 11.28 -22.97 -13.95
CA ARG A 34 11.64 -23.17 -12.55
C ARG A 34 10.81 -22.17 -11.77
N ASN A 35 9.63 -22.61 -11.33
CA ASN A 35 8.90 -21.97 -10.25
C ASN A 35 9.80 -22.04 -9.01
N HIS A 36 10.70 -21.08 -8.85
CA HIS A 36 11.30 -20.79 -7.57
C HIS A 36 10.19 -20.19 -6.71
N LYS A 37 9.38 -21.05 -6.09
CA LYS A 37 8.65 -20.67 -4.89
C LYS A 37 9.70 -20.08 -3.96
N LYS A 38 9.65 -18.77 -3.69
CA LYS A 38 10.42 -18.18 -2.58
C LYS A 38 10.17 -19.10 -1.38
N PRO A 39 11.23 -19.63 -0.74
CA PRO A 39 11.05 -20.54 0.38
C PRO A 39 10.17 -19.83 1.40
N LEU A 40 9.13 -20.51 1.87
CA LEU A 40 8.35 -20.05 3.02
C LEU A 40 9.37 -19.75 4.12
N ILE A 41 9.54 -18.47 4.46
CA ILE A 41 10.32 -18.01 5.62
C ILE A 41 9.48 -18.36 6.86
N SER A 42 9.18 -19.65 7.02
CA SER A 42 8.44 -20.20 8.16
C SER A 42 9.42 -20.79 9.18
N SER A 43 10.63 -21.15 8.75
CA SER A 43 11.65 -21.77 9.61
C SER A 43 12.53 -20.79 10.38
N TYR A 44 12.37 -19.48 10.17
CA TYR A 44 13.14 -18.44 10.86
C TYR A 44 12.24 -17.29 11.31
N VAL A 45 11.02 -17.61 11.73
CA VAL A 45 10.23 -16.68 12.52
C VAL A 45 10.67 -16.93 13.96
N ASP A 46 11.44 -16.01 14.54
CA ASP A 46 11.57 -15.93 16.02
C ASP A 46 10.24 -15.39 16.61
N SER A 47 9.11 -15.83 16.05
CA SER A 47 7.80 -15.47 16.53
C SER A 47 7.50 -16.37 17.71
N PRO A 48 7.17 -15.79 18.87
CA PRO A 48 6.72 -16.56 20.01
C PRO A 48 5.26 -17.03 19.82
N LYS A 49 4.88 -17.64 18.68
CA LYS A 49 3.52 -18.17 18.45
C LYS A 49 3.05 -19.04 19.62
N ASP A 50 3.97 -19.79 20.20
CA ASP A 50 3.70 -20.69 21.32
C ASP A 50 3.40 -19.95 22.65
N ARG A 51 3.74 -18.66 22.76
CA ARG A 51 3.36 -17.85 23.91
C ARG A 51 1.95 -17.30 23.69
N ARG A 52 1.02 -17.82 24.49
CA ARG A 52 -0.37 -17.37 24.53
C ARG A 52 -0.48 -15.99 25.16
N PRO A 53 -1.47 -15.16 24.75
CA PRO A 53 -1.83 -13.95 25.47
C PRO A 53 -2.12 -14.23 26.95
N ILE A 54 -1.87 -13.23 27.80
CA ILE A 54 -2.10 -13.29 29.24
C ILE A 54 -3.02 -12.13 29.67
N GLY A 55 -3.46 -12.11 30.92
CA GLY A 55 -4.31 -11.04 31.46
C GLY A 55 -5.74 -11.06 30.89
N PHE A 56 -6.32 -9.87 30.68
CA PHE A 56 -7.70 -9.73 30.19
C PHE A 56 -7.89 -10.32 28.78
N GLY A 57 -6.85 -10.31 27.94
CA GLY A 57 -6.87 -10.89 26.59
C GLY A 57 -6.50 -12.38 26.52
N ARG A 58 -6.43 -13.12 27.64
CA ARG A 58 -5.90 -14.51 27.68
C ARG A 58 -6.62 -15.54 26.79
N ASN A 59 -7.85 -15.24 26.36
CA ASN A 59 -8.65 -16.12 25.50
C ASN A 59 -8.52 -15.73 24.01
N THR A 60 -7.74 -14.71 23.68
CA THR A 60 -7.50 -14.29 22.30
C THR A 60 -6.62 -15.32 21.59
N ILE A 61 -7.12 -15.86 20.49
CA ILE A 61 -6.42 -16.80 19.61
C ILE A 61 -5.97 -16.14 18.30
N GLY A 62 -6.45 -14.94 18.00
CA GLY A 62 -6.07 -14.25 16.78
C GLY A 62 -6.65 -14.96 15.55
N GLY A 63 -5.86 -14.93 14.48
CA GLY A 63 -6.04 -15.81 13.33
C GLY A 63 -5.24 -17.09 13.40
N ASP A 64 -4.79 -17.56 14.57
CA ASP A 64 -3.94 -18.76 14.68
C ASP A 64 -4.79 -20.05 14.78
N VAL A 65 -5.52 -20.36 13.72
CA VAL A 65 -6.30 -21.60 13.57
C VAL A 65 -5.85 -22.40 12.34
N GLU A 66 -6.27 -23.67 12.26
CA GLU A 66 -5.79 -24.61 11.23
C GLU A 66 -6.03 -24.14 9.78
N ASN A 67 -7.15 -23.46 9.54
CA ASN A 67 -7.60 -23.06 8.20
C ASN A 67 -7.31 -21.59 7.87
N SER A 68 -6.38 -20.96 8.59
CA SER A 68 -6.09 -19.56 8.36
C SER A 68 -5.39 -19.30 7.05
N THR A 69 -5.78 -18.20 6.39
CA THR A 69 -5.01 -17.71 5.25
C THR A 69 -3.72 -17.07 5.75
N VAL A 70 -2.59 -17.44 5.13
CA VAL A 70 -1.27 -16.98 5.57
C VAL A 70 -0.64 -16.06 4.54
N TYR A 71 -0.24 -14.87 4.97
CA TYR A 71 0.38 -13.83 4.16
C TYR A 71 1.79 -13.52 4.64
N ASN A 72 2.69 -13.22 3.69
CA ASN A 72 3.97 -12.59 3.97
C ASN A 72 3.98 -11.27 3.20
N VAL A 73 4.08 -10.16 3.93
CA VAL A 73 3.96 -8.82 3.37
C VAL A 73 5.28 -8.07 3.53
N TYR A 74 5.66 -7.34 2.49
CA TYR A 74 6.93 -6.61 2.37
C TYR A 74 6.72 -5.12 2.06
N ASN A 75 5.50 -4.72 1.73
CA ASN A 75 5.13 -3.33 1.42
C ASN A 75 3.67 -3.05 1.80
N LEU A 76 3.29 -1.77 1.76
CA LEU A 76 2.00 -1.32 2.25
C LEU A 76 0.83 -1.90 1.44
N LYS A 77 0.99 -2.04 0.11
CA LYS A 77 -0.04 -2.60 -0.76
C LYS A 77 -0.33 -4.06 -0.40
N GLU A 78 0.70 -4.87 -0.25
CA GLU A 78 0.54 -6.27 0.17
C GLU A 78 -0.13 -6.39 1.54
N PHE A 79 0.11 -5.42 2.44
CA PHE A 79 -0.53 -5.40 3.74
C PHE A 79 -2.04 -5.07 3.62
N PHE A 80 -2.42 -4.09 2.81
CA PHE A 80 -3.84 -3.85 2.50
C PHE A 80 -4.52 -5.10 1.90
N ASP A 81 -3.90 -5.72 0.90
CA ASP A 81 -4.45 -6.92 0.25
C ASP A 81 -4.56 -8.10 1.24
N ALA A 82 -3.61 -8.24 2.17
CA ALA A 82 -3.64 -9.27 3.21
C ALA A 82 -4.75 -9.04 4.25
N LEU A 83 -5.02 -7.78 4.60
CA LEU A 83 -6.11 -7.42 5.53
C LEU A 83 -7.49 -7.59 4.89
N ASP A 84 -7.63 -7.25 3.61
CA ASP A 84 -8.84 -7.54 2.82
C ASP A 84 -9.10 -9.05 2.72
N ASN A 85 -8.03 -9.85 2.71
CA ASN A 85 -8.09 -11.31 2.73
C ASN A 85 -9.00 -11.88 1.64
N GLN A 86 -8.80 -11.40 0.41
CA GLN A 86 -9.57 -11.84 -0.77
C GLN A 86 -11.07 -11.50 -0.65
N GLY A 87 -11.40 -10.34 -0.10
CA GLY A 87 -12.77 -9.88 0.16
C GLY A 87 -13.41 -10.47 1.42
N HIS A 88 -12.64 -11.15 2.26
CA HIS A 88 -13.09 -11.79 3.49
C HIS A 88 -12.29 -11.30 4.72
N PRO A 89 -12.38 -9.99 5.07
CA PRO A 89 -11.52 -9.38 6.07
C PRO A 89 -11.67 -9.98 7.48
N ASP A 90 -12.81 -10.60 7.78
CA ASP A 90 -13.09 -11.20 9.09
C ASP A 90 -12.75 -12.70 9.22
N ASP A 91 -12.42 -13.37 8.11
CA ASP A 91 -12.03 -14.77 8.14
C ASP A 91 -10.64 -14.93 8.78
N PRO A 92 -10.32 -16.07 9.42
CA PRO A 92 -9.03 -16.22 10.10
C PRO A 92 -7.82 -16.03 9.19
N LYS A 93 -6.88 -15.17 9.60
CA LYS A 93 -5.66 -14.89 8.84
C LYS A 93 -4.43 -14.61 9.70
N ILE A 94 -3.27 -14.95 9.16
CA ILE A 94 -1.97 -14.65 9.76
C ILE A 94 -1.13 -13.86 8.77
N ILE A 95 -0.66 -12.69 9.18
CA ILE A 95 0.13 -11.76 8.37
C ILE A 95 1.52 -11.64 8.97
N TYR A 96 2.54 -12.07 8.23
CA TYR A 96 3.94 -11.87 8.59
C TYR A 96 4.50 -10.60 7.94
N VAL A 97 4.90 -9.65 8.76
CA VAL A 97 5.53 -8.38 8.33
C VAL A 97 7.02 -8.61 8.19
N ASN A 98 7.54 -8.48 6.97
CA ASN A 98 8.94 -8.73 6.65
C ASN A 98 9.67 -7.40 6.41
N GLY A 99 10.58 -7.06 7.32
CA GLY A 99 11.36 -5.81 7.24
C GLY A 99 10.50 -4.57 7.49
N LYS A 100 10.94 -3.44 6.92
CA LYS A 100 10.29 -2.15 7.11
C LYS A 100 9.19 -1.95 6.06
N ILE A 101 7.95 -1.74 6.51
CA ILE A 101 6.83 -1.31 5.69
C ILE A 101 6.57 0.17 5.99
N GLN A 102 6.60 0.98 4.94
CA GLN A 102 6.60 2.43 5.03
C GLN A 102 5.34 2.99 4.35
N GLY A 103 4.59 3.82 5.08
CA GLY A 103 3.52 4.66 4.53
C GLY A 103 4.03 5.99 4.00
N ASN A 104 3.12 6.82 3.46
CA ASN A 104 3.45 8.11 2.86
C ASN A 104 4.55 8.03 1.76
N ILE A 105 4.61 6.96 0.97
CA ILE A 105 5.53 6.86 -0.18
C ILE A 105 4.84 7.40 -1.43
N LYS A 106 5.49 8.37 -2.09
CA LYS A 106 5.09 8.88 -3.41
C LYS A 106 5.70 8.05 -4.54
N LYS A 107 7.00 7.77 -4.44
CA LYS A 107 7.75 7.03 -5.45
C LYS A 107 8.95 6.33 -4.83
N THR A 108 9.26 5.15 -5.34
CA THR A 108 10.51 4.46 -5.10
C THR A 108 11.27 4.33 -6.43
N SER A 109 12.55 4.69 -6.45
CA SER A 109 13.42 4.52 -7.61
C SER A 109 14.75 3.91 -7.21
N VAL A 110 15.37 3.15 -8.12
CA VAL A 110 16.74 2.65 -7.93
C VAL A 110 17.70 3.77 -8.29
N LYS A 111 18.65 4.07 -7.40
CA LYS A 111 19.81 4.92 -7.70
C LYS A 111 20.63 4.22 -8.76
N GLN A 112 20.60 4.73 -9.98
CA GLN A 112 21.61 4.35 -10.96
C GLN A 112 22.96 4.83 -10.41
N LYS A 113 23.84 3.88 -10.12
CA LYS A 113 25.23 4.15 -9.81
C LYS A 113 25.81 4.86 -11.03
N ARG A 114 26.08 6.17 -10.93
CA ARG A 114 26.83 6.88 -11.96
C ARG A 114 28.21 6.24 -12.00
N ASP A 115 28.51 5.52 -13.07
CA ASP A 115 29.88 5.12 -13.39
C ASP A 115 30.69 6.41 -13.55
N THR A 116 31.48 6.75 -12.53
CA THR A 116 32.52 7.76 -12.66
C THR A 116 33.73 7.11 -13.32
N SER A 117 33.66 6.95 -14.63
CA SER A 117 34.76 6.88 -15.60
C SER A 117 34.08 6.97 -16.98
N SER A 118 34.42 7.87 -17.88
CA SER A 118 35.74 8.31 -18.31
C SER A 118 35.60 9.62 -19.09
N ASP A 119 36.66 10.43 -19.10
CA ASP A 119 36.97 11.24 -20.27
C ASP A 119 37.03 10.28 -21.47
N ASP A 120 36.01 10.29 -22.34
CA ASP A 120 36.17 9.97 -23.76
C ASP A 120 34.92 10.35 -24.55
N GLU A 121 35.16 10.92 -25.71
CA GLU A 121 34.19 11.58 -26.58
C GLU A 121 33.20 10.61 -27.25
N ASN A 122 31.99 11.13 -27.48
CA ASN A 122 31.12 10.85 -28.64
C ASN A 122 30.35 9.51 -28.69
N SER A 123 29.04 9.55 -28.39
CA SER A 123 28.00 9.13 -29.38
C SER A 123 26.59 9.46 -28.90
N GLU A 124 25.73 9.66 -29.89
CA GLU A 124 24.39 10.22 -29.88
C GLU A 124 23.32 9.42 -29.11
N ALA A 125 22.27 10.17 -28.74
CA ALA A 125 20.88 9.81 -28.48
C ALA A 125 20.52 8.31 -28.32
N ILE A 126 19.95 7.97 -27.15
CA ILE A 126 19.10 6.78 -27.03
C ILE A 126 17.78 7.15 -26.35
N GLU A 127 16.72 6.65 -27.00
CA GLU A 127 15.30 6.95 -26.87
C GLU A 127 14.68 6.61 -25.52
N ASN A 128 13.57 7.31 -25.23
CA ASN A 128 12.60 6.98 -24.19
C ASN A 128 12.14 5.52 -24.31
N ILE A 129 12.51 4.67 -23.34
CA ILE A 129 11.94 3.33 -23.20
C ILE A 129 10.72 3.44 -22.27
N ASN A 130 9.54 3.57 -22.88
CA ASN A 130 8.30 3.06 -22.31
C ASN A 130 8.21 1.58 -22.67
N GLU A 131 8.42 0.65 -21.73
CA GLU A 131 7.71 -0.64 -21.68
C GLU A 131 8.11 -1.48 -20.44
N ASN A 132 7.09 -1.91 -19.70
CA ASN A 132 6.99 -3.12 -18.89
C ASN A 132 8.30 -3.83 -18.48
N VAL A 133 8.87 -3.42 -17.34
CA VAL A 133 9.94 -4.19 -16.69
C VAL A 133 9.33 -5.38 -15.95
N ASN A 134 9.68 -6.59 -16.40
CA ASN A 134 9.34 -7.84 -15.74
C ASN A 134 10.19 -7.99 -14.47
N VAL A 135 9.56 -7.94 -13.29
CA VAL A 135 10.20 -7.81 -11.96
C VAL A 135 10.78 -9.13 -11.42
N GLU A 136 11.13 -10.10 -12.28
CA GLU A 136 11.56 -11.44 -11.83
C GLU A 136 13.08 -11.66 -11.78
N GLU A 137 13.91 -10.64 -11.98
CA GLU A 137 15.37 -10.81 -11.91
C GLU A 137 16.05 -9.69 -11.09
N LEU A 138 15.79 -9.65 -9.79
CA LEU A 138 16.54 -8.85 -8.82
C LEU A 138 16.91 -9.72 -7.61
N ASN A 139 18.07 -10.37 -7.69
CA ASN A 139 18.74 -10.96 -6.55
C ASN A 139 19.69 -9.92 -5.93
N SER A 140 19.45 -9.62 -4.65
CA SER A 140 20.30 -8.84 -3.73
C SER A 140 20.71 -7.44 -4.19
N GLU A 141 19.73 -6.56 -4.40
CA GLU A 141 20.00 -5.11 -4.31
C GLU A 141 19.89 -4.69 -2.85
N SER A 142 20.95 -4.06 -2.33
CA SER A 142 20.98 -3.46 -1.00
C SER A 142 19.93 -2.36 -0.87
N GLU A 143 19.23 -2.28 0.27
CA GLU A 143 18.28 -1.20 0.58
C GLU A 143 18.90 0.21 0.40
N ASP A 144 20.23 0.33 0.47
CA ASP A 144 20.99 1.57 0.28
C ASP A 144 20.90 2.18 -1.14
N ASP A 145 20.53 1.37 -2.14
CA ASP A 145 20.41 1.80 -3.53
C ASP A 145 19.02 2.32 -3.89
N LEU A 146 18.06 2.31 -2.95
CA LEU A 146 16.73 2.87 -3.18
C LEU A 146 16.67 4.35 -2.79
N GLU A 147 16.13 5.17 -3.69
CA GLU A 147 15.71 6.53 -3.43
C GLU A 147 14.20 6.54 -3.21
N ILE A 148 13.78 6.99 -2.02
CA ILE A 148 12.37 7.09 -1.64
C ILE A 148 11.98 8.56 -1.66
N GLN A 149 11.00 8.88 -2.49
CA GLN A 149 10.29 10.15 -2.44
C GLN A 149 9.06 9.98 -1.55
N TYR A 150 9.00 10.77 -0.48
CA TYR A 150 7.86 10.80 0.44
C TYR A 150 6.76 11.73 -0.06
N MET A 151 5.53 11.44 0.37
CA MET A 151 4.37 12.31 0.18
C MET A 151 4.51 13.58 1.02
N THR A 152 3.91 14.65 0.53
CA THR A 152 3.79 15.95 1.21
C THR A 152 2.33 16.34 1.38
N GLU A 153 2.05 17.40 2.14
CA GLU A 153 0.68 17.91 2.29
C GLU A 153 0.05 18.30 0.93
N SER A 154 0.85 18.81 -0.01
CA SER A 154 0.37 19.21 -1.34
C SER A 154 0.02 18.01 -2.24
N ASP A 155 0.62 16.85 -1.97
CA ASP A 155 0.27 15.62 -2.70
C ASP A 155 -1.09 15.07 -2.25
N TYR A 156 -1.46 15.26 -0.98
CA TYR A 156 -2.76 14.85 -0.43
C TYR A 156 -3.86 15.89 -0.65
N ALA A 157 -3.52 17.18 -0.62
CA ALA A 157 -4.44 18.29 -0.89
C ALA A 157 -3.73 19.40 -1.68
N PRO A 158 -3.78 19.35 -3.03
CA PRO A 158 -3.17 20.37 -3.86
C PRO A 158 -3.70 21.77 -3.53
N GLY A 159 -2.80 22.70 -3.26
CA GLY A 159 -3.12 24.08 -2.87
C GLY A 159 -3.17 24.32 -1.36
N TYR A 160 -3.10 23.28 -0.53
CA TYR A 160 -2.91 23.40 0.90
C TYR A 160 -1.42 23.57 1.25
N SER A 161 -1.14 24.39 2.26
CA SER A 161 0.10 24.33 3.03
C SER A 161 -0.19 24.75 4.47
N ILE A 162 0.56 24.19 5.42
CA ILE A 162 0.40 24.58 6.83
C ILE A 162 0.65 26.08 7.01
N THR A 163 1.61 26.66 6.29
CA THR A 163 1.91 28.10 6.34
C THR A 163 0.71 28.95 5.89
N ALA A 164 0.03 28.56 4.81
CA ALA A 164 -1.17 29.26 4.34
C ALA A 164 -2.31 29.13 5.35
N TYR A 165 -2.54 27.93 5.89
CA TYR A 165 -3.53 27.70 6.93
C TYR A 165 -3.30 28.56 8.19
N LEU A 166 -2.05 28.65 8.64
CA LEU A 166 -1.66 29.49 9.78
C LEU A 166 -1.92 30.98 9.54
N SER A 167 -1.81 31.45 8.29
CA SER A 167 -2.04 32.85 7.94
C SER A 167 -3.50 33.30 8.12
N CYS A 168 -4.43 32.33 8.24
CA CYS A 168 -5.84 32.58 8.49
C CYS A 168 -6.19 32.77 9.96
N PHE A 169 -5.23 32.61 10.87
CA PHE A 169 -5.41 32.97 12.26
C PHE A 169 -4.87 34.38 12.53
N GLY A 170 -5.54 35.11 13.41
CA GLY A 170 -5.02 36.37 13.95
C GLY A 170 -3.67 36.18 14.66
N GLU A 171 -2.99 37.29 14.98
CA GLU A 171 -1.65 37.26 15.59
C GLU A 171 -1.61 36.47 16.92
N ASP A 172 -2.72 36.41 17.64
CA ASP A 172 -2.87 35.65 18.88
C ASP A 172 -3.22 34.16 18.68
N GLY A 173 -3.45 33.73 17.43
CA GLY A 173 -3.87 32.38 17.07
C GLY A 173 -5.32 32.05 17.44
N LYS A 174 -6.10 32.99 17.99
CA LYS A 174 -7.41 32.67 18.60
C LYS A 174 -8.59 32.89 17.69
N ASN A 175 -8.43 33.78 16.72
CA ASN A 175 -9.51 34.19 15.83
C ASN A 175 -9.22 33.69 14.42
N TRP A 176 -10.16 32.93 13.87
CA TRP A 176 -10.15 32.52 12.47
C TRP A 176 -10.67 33.64 11.58
N GLU A 177 -10.01 33.89 10.45
CA GLU A 177 -10.48 34.79 9.41
C GLU A 177 -11.58 34.12 8.57
N ASN A 178 -12.80 34.63 8.67
CA ASN A 178 -13.93 34.14 7.87
C ASN A 178 -13.95 34.78 6.47
N SER A 179 -12.97 34.42 5.64
CA SER A 179 -12.90 34.78 4.21
C SER A 179 -13.02 33.55 3.33
N ASP A 180 -13.41 33.72 2.06
CA ASP A 180 -13.53 32.62 1.09
C ASP A 180 -12.21 31.83 0.96
N TYR A 181 -11.08 32.54 0.99
CA TYR A 181 -9.74 31.95 0.93
C TYR A 181 -9.46 31.04 2.13
N CYS A 182 -9.70 31.54 3.34
CA CYS A 182 -9.43 30.79 4.55
C CYS A 182 -10.37 29.60 4.70
N ASN A 183 -11.67 29.79 4.45
CA ASN A 183 -12.62 28.69 4.46
C ASN A 183 -12.26 27.60 3.45
N GLN A 184 -11.76 27.96 2.26
CA GLN A 184 -11.25 26.99 1.29
C GLN A 184 -10.02 26.21 1.80
N LEU A 185 -9.13 26.84 2.57
CA LEU A 185 -7.99 26.16 3.17
C LEU A 185 -8.42 25.16 4.25
N GLU A 186 -9.46 25.46 5.03
CA GLU A 186 -10.01 24.50 5.99
C GLU A 186 -10.68 23.31 5.28
N GLU A 187 -11.41 23.55 4.20
CA GLU A 187 -11.93 22.46 3.35
C GLU A 187 -10.79 21.58 2.80
N LEU A 188 -9.70 22.19 2.32
CA LEU A 188 -8.54 21.45 1.84
C LEU A 188 -7.81 20.71 2.96
N ARG A 189 -7.78 21.26 4.18
CA ARG A 189 -7.23 20.57 5.36
C ARG A 189 -8.03 19.30 5.66
N LEU A 190 -9.35 19.40 5.69
CA LEU A 190 -10.25 18.27 5.94
C LEU A 190 -10.15 17.21 4.82
N GLN A 191 -10.13 17.65 3.56
CA GLN A 191 -9.94 16.76 2.42
C GLN A 191 -8.59 16.05 2.48
N GLY A 192 -7.52 16.78 2.77
CA GLY A 192 -6.17 16.26 2.91
C GLY A 192 -6.06 15.26 4.04
N HIS A 193 -6.66 15.57 5.19
CA HIS A 193 -6.78 14.67 6.34
C HIS A 193 -7.41 13.33 5.93
N GLU A 194 -8.58 13.35 5.29
CA GLU A 194 -9.26 12.13 4.86
C GLU A 194 -8.47 11.36 3.80
N THR A 195 -7.86 12.07 2.84
CA THR A 195 -7.05 11.44 1.78
C THR A 195 -5.80 10.78 2.37
N GLN A 196 -5.14 11.44 3.32
CA GLN A 196 -4.00 10.86 4.03
C GLN A 196 -4.44 9.66 4.87
N LYS A 197 -5.55 9.79 5.62
CA LYS A 197 -6.10 8.73 6.46
C LYS A 197 -6.32 7.45 5.66
N GLU A 198 -7.02 7.54 4.53
CA GLU A 198 -7.30 6.37 3.68
C GLU A 198 -6.01 5.78 3.07
N ALA A 199 -4.96 6.58 2.85
CA ALA A 199 -3.69 6.10 2.32
C ALA A 199 -2.84 5.33 3.34
N ILE A 200 -2.95 5.64 4.64
CA ILE A 200 -2.06 5.07 5.68
C ILE A 200 -2.79 4.21 6.73
N MET A 201 -4.12 4.26 6.79
CA MET A 201 -4.91 3.52 7.76
C MET A 201 -5.10 2.07 7.34
N LEU A 202 -4.47 1.16 8.07
CA LEU A 202 -4.68 -0.27 7.94
C LEU A 202 -5.80 -0.71 8.88
N ARG A 203 -6.99 -0.95 8.32
CA ARG A 203 -8.15 -1.47 9.05
C ARG A 203 -7.98 -2.96 9.30
N VAL A 204 -7.93 -3.36 10.57
CA VAL A 204 -7.76 -4.75 10.97
C VAL A 204 -9.12 -5.37 11.23
N GLY A 205 -9.47 -6.44 10.51
CA GLY A 205 -10.70 -7.20 10.73
C GLY A 205 -10.59 -8.21 11.87
N ASN A 206 -11.67 -8.98 12.07
CA ASN A 206 -11.69 -10.05 13.06
C ASN A 206 -10.64 -11.15 12.78
N ASN A 207 -10.35 -11.98 13.79
CA ASN A 207 -9.58 -13.21 13.65
C ASN A 207 -8.23 -13.01 12.93
N THR A 208 -7.52 -11.94 13.27
CA THR A 208 -6.32 -11.50 12.55
C THR A 208 -5.10 -11.54 13.47
N SER A 209 -4.07 -12.29 13.06
CA SER A 209 -2.76 -12.31 13.70
C SER A 209 -1.74 -11.56 12.84
N ILE A 210 -1.11 -10.52 13.37
CA ILE A 210 -0.05 -9.74 12.71
C ILE A 210 1.26 -9.95 13.48
N TYR A 211 2.24 -10.54 12.80
CA TYR A 211 3.51 -10.93 13.38
C TYR A 211 4.68 -10.31 12.64
N GLY A 212 5.54 -9.60 13.34
CA GLY A 212 6.87 -9.35 12.81
C GLY A 212 7.68 -10.65 12.81
N VAL A 213 8.48 -10.83 11.76
CA VAL A 213 9.31 -12.00 11.58
C VAL A 213 10.62 -11.93 12.36
N ASN A 214 11.13 -10.72 12.60
CA ASN A 214 12.34 -10.44 13.38
C ASN A 214 12.35 -8.96 13.84
N GLU A 215 13.41 -8.55 14.54
CA GLU A 215 13.58 -7.19 15.07
C GLU A 215 13.58 -6.07 14.02
N LYS A 216 13.73 -6.39 12.72
CA LYS A 216 13.63 -5.42 11.62
C LYS A 216 12.19 -5.23 11.13
N SER A 217 11.24 -6.01 11.63
CA SER A 217 9.82 -5.86 11.29
C SER A 217 9.28 -4.57 11.87
N HIS A 218 9.09 -3.59 11.00
CA HIS A 218 8.83 -2.21 11.38
C HIS A 218 7.72 -1.63 10.51
N LEU A 219 6.69 -1.08 11.13
CA LEU A 219 5.69 -0.25 10.47
C LEU A 219 6.03 1.23 10.75
N GLN A 220 6.35 1.97 9.70
CA GLN A 220 6.63 3.41 9.80
C GLN A 220 5.63 4.19 8.96
N ASP A 221 5.12 5.30 9.52
CA ASP A 221 4.12 6.15 8.87
C ASP A 221 2.82 5.41 8.51
N ILE A 222 2.41 4.48 9.38
CA ILE A 222 1.21 3.65 9.22
C ILE A 222 0.32 3.79 10.44
N PHE A 223 -0.99 3.86 10.22
CA PHE A 223 -1.98 3.88 11.27
C PHE A 223 -2.72 2.53 11.32
N LEU A 224 -2.39 1.67 12.28
CA LEU A 224 -3.12 0.41 12.49
C LEU A 224 -4.42 0.69 13.27
N ASN A 225 -5.57 0.49 12.63
CA ASN A 225 -6.88 0.73 13.24
C ASN A 225 -7.59 -0.60 13.53
N ILE A 226 -7.67 -0.96 14.80
CA ILE A 226 -8.40 -2.14 15.30
C ILE A 226 -9.71 -1.61 15.89
N ARG A 227 -10.79 -1.68 15.12
CA ARG A 227 -12.05 -1.06 15.49
C ARG A 227 -13.23 -1.98 15.22
N GLY A 228 -14.00 -2.28 16.27
CA GLY A 228 -15.14 -3.19 16.16
C GLY A 228 -14.72 -4.62 15.81
N SER A 229 -13.49 -4.99 16.18
CA SER A 229 -12.85 -6.25 15.81
C SER A 229 -12.53 -7.08 17.05
N ASP A 230 -12.82 -8.36 17.00
CA ASP A 230 -12.51 -9.38 17.99
C ASP A 230 -11.39 -10.30 17.50
N GLN A 231 -10.71 -10.97 18.43
CA GLN A 231 -9.68 -11.96 18.11
C GLN A 231 -8.53 -11.38 17.26
N VAL A 232 -7.93 -10.29 17.73
CA VAL A 232 -6.77 -9.68 17.08
C VAL A 232 -5.51 -9.85 17.93
N ILE A 233 -4.42 -10.27 17.30
CA ILE A 233 -3.11 -10.36 17.93
C ILE A 233 -2.11 -9.55 17.09
N VAL A 234 -1.35 -8.65 17.73
CA VAL A 234 -0.25 -7.90 17.10
C VAL A 234 1.01 -8.10 17.94
N ARG A 235 2.10 -8.63 17.35
CA ARG A 235 3.30 -9.02 18.11
C ARG A 235 4.60 -8.87 17.32
N HIS A 236 5.68 -8.62 18.07
CA HIS A 236 7.05 -8.55 17.54
C HIS A 236 7.21 -7.51 16.42
N LEU A 237 6.60 -6.35 16.60
CA LEU A 237 6.64 -5.24 15.64
C LEU A 237 7.14 -3.98 16.33
N THR A 238 8.03 -3.27 15.66
CA THR A 238 8.25 -1.84 15.93
C THR A 238 7.21 -1.05 15.15
N VAL A 239 6.62 -0.03 15.79
CA VAL A 239 5.61 0.83 15.16
C VAL A 239 5.94 2.29 15.47
N ASP A 240 6.27 3.03 14.41
CA ASP A 240 6.47 4.48 14.46
C ASP A 240 5.20 5.18 13.97
N THR A 241 4.68 6.09 14.80
CA THR A 241 3.44 6.82 14.53
C THR A 241 3.57 7.68 13.28
N PRO A 242 2.54 7.76 12.43
CA PRO A 242 2.59 8.58 11.24
C PRO A 242 2.58 10.06 11.54
N ARG A 243 3.26 10.82 10.68
CA ARG A 243 3.13 12.27 10.64
C ARG A 243 1.75 12.65 10.09
N ASP A 244 1.00 13.44 10.84
CA ASP A 244 -0.23 14.08 10.36
C ASP A 244 0.12 15.42 9.68
N PHE A 245 -0.13 15.52 8.37
CA PHE A 245 0.14 16.74 7.60
C PHE A 245 -0.94 17.81 7.78
N PHE A 246 -2.07 17.45 8.37
CA PHE A 246 -3.32 18.23 8.42
C PHE A 246 -3.86 18.38 9.84
N SER A 247 -2.94 18.35 10.83
CA SER A 247 -3.27 18.55 12.25
C SER A 247 -4.13 19.79 12.43
N GLU A 248 -5.10 19.71 13.34
CA GLU A 248 -6.03 20.80 13.61
C GLU A 248 -5.46 21.70 14.70
N TRP A 249 -5.54 23.02 14.50
CA TRP A 249 -5.35 23.97 15.59
C TRP A 249 -6.71 24.32 16.19
N ASP A 250 -6.92 23.97 17.45
CA ASP A 250 -8.11 24.35 18.21
C ASP A 250 -7.75 25.44 19.24
N PRO A 251 -8.10 26.72 19.02
CA PRO A 251 -7.81 27.80 19.96
C PRO A 251 -8.62 27.70 21.27
N THR A 252 -9.63 26.83 21.33
CA THR A 252 -10.49 26.59 22.48
C THR A 252 -10.05 25.38 23.32
N ASP A 253 -9.10 24.59 22.81
CA ASP A 253 -8.54 23.43 23.51
C ASP A 253 -7.51 23.87 24.56
N GLY A 254 -8.00 24.03 25.79
CA GLY A 254 -7.23 24.54 26.91
C GLY A 254 -7.14 26.06 26.94
N VAL A 255 -6.24 26.60 27.78
CA VAL A 255 -6.16 28.06 28.01
C VAL A 255 -5.52 28.83 26.84
N ASN A 256 -4.67 28.15 26.07
CA ASN A 256 -3.88 28.74 24.98
C ASN A 256 -4.15 28.11 23.61
N GLY A 257 -5.10 27.17 23.52
CA GLY A 257 -5.29 26.33 22.34
C GLY A 257 -4.26 25.21 22.23
N SER A 258 -4.55 24.22 21.39
CA SER A 258 -3.71 23.05 21.15
C SER A 258 -3.73 22.57 19.70
N TRP A 259 -2.62 21.97 19.26
CA TRP A 259 -2.56 21.22 18.02
C TRP A 259 -2.98 19.77 18.27
N ASN A 260 -3.96 19.31 17.49
CA ASN A 260 -4.53 17.98 17.59
C ASN A 260 -4.19 17.19 16.32
N ALA A 261 -3.26 16.25 16.46
CA ALA A 261 -2.97 15.25 15.43
C ALA A 261 -3.98 14.09 15.54
N ALA A 262 -4.43 13.59 14.40
CA ALA A 262 -5.50 12.59 14.35
C ALA A 262 -5.00 11.14 14.26
N PHE A 263 -3.73 10.94 13.95
CA PHE A 263 -3.18 9.61 13.69
C PHE A 263 -2.27 9.13 14.83
N THR A 264 -2.35 7.84 15.09
CA THR A 264 -1.49 7.12 16.05
C THR A 264 -0.94 5.87 15.37
N GLY A 265 0.02 5.20 16.00
CA GLY A 265 0.58 3.95 15.49
C GLY A 265 -0.44 2.82 15.53
N ILE A 266 -1.13 2.66 16.67
CA ILE A 266 -2.20 1.67 16.86
C ILE A 266 -3.34 2.32 17.64
N ALA A 267 -4.56 2.24 17.11
CA ALA A 267 -5.78 2.54 17.85
C ALA A 267 -6.61 1.27 18.06
N ILE A 268 -7.20 1.15 19.26
CA ILE A 268 -8.11 0.07 19.64
C ILE A 268 -9.42 0.72 20.08
N GLU A 269 -10.51 0.43 19.38
CA GLU A 269 -11.83 1.07 19.58
C GLU A 269 -12.96 0.03 19.54
N ASN A 270 -13.71 -0.13 20.62
CA ASN A 270 -14.82 -1.11 20.70
C ASN A 270 -14.41 -2.54 20.30
N SER A 271 -13.29 -3.02 20.86
CA SER A 271 -12.57 -4.25 20.51
C SER A 271 -12.06 -4.98 21.74
#